data_AF-A0AAD6IGX4-F1
#
_entry.id   AF-A0AAD6IGX4-F1
#
_cell.length_a   1.000
_cell.length_b   1.000
_cell.length_c   1.000
_cell.angle_alpha   90.00
_cell.angle_beta   90.00
_cell.angle_gamma   90.00
#
_symmetry.space_group_name_H-M   'P 1'
#
loop_
_entity.id
_entity.type
_entity.pdbx_description
1 polymer ?
#
loop_
_entity_poly.entity_id
_entity_poly.type
_entity_poly.pdbx_seq_one_letter_code
_entity_poly.pdbx_strand_id
1 'polypeptide(L)'
;MDFLDSSVKEPGKSLSTPAQVGALSKEIHVNPQPQPVVFKQSEAFVKFGPYVTIAEAQCLWIIRRTFGDDILVPEIFGWRVDEENYVFLYIELIKGQTL
;
A
#
# COMPACT_ATOMS: atom_id res chain seq x y z
N MET A 1 2.21 -0.38 13.92
CA MET A 1 0.81 0.11 14.05
C MET A 1 0.11 -0.20 12.75
N ASP A 2 -1.04 -0.86 12.82
CA ASP A 2 -1.69 -1.43 11.64
C ASP A 2 -3.09 -0.84 11.46
N PHE A 3 -3.44 -0.54 10.20
CA PHE A 3 -4.77 -0.15 9.79
C PHE A 3 -5.22 -1.00 8.61
N LEU A 4 -6.46 -1.46 8.66
CA LEU A 4 -7.12 -2.21 7.58
C LEU A 4 -8.42 -1.50 7.24
N ASP A 5 -8.60 -1.14 5.98
CA ASP A 5 -9.88 -0.65 5.50
C ASP A 5 -10.88 -1.83 5.34
N SER A 6 -12.18 -1.53 5.38
CA SER A 6 -13.22 -2.54 5.38
C SER A 6 -13.29 -3.34 4.06
N SER A 7 -12.75 -2.80 2.97
CA SER A 7 -12.65 -3.49 1.67
C SER A 7 -11.76 -4.74 1.69
N VAL A 8 -10.84 -4.84 2.66
CA VAL A 8 -9.97 -6.01 2.88
C VAL A 8 -10.66 -7.13 3.68
N LYS A 9 -11.89 -6.91 4.16
CA LYS A 9 -12.60 -7.89 5.02
C LYS A 9 -13.20 -9.07 4.26
N GLU A 10 -13.01 -9.16 2.94
CA GLU A 10 -13.47 -10.32 2.17
C GLU A 10 -12.69 -11.59 2.55
N PRO A 11 -13.38 -12.73 2.80
CA PRO A 11 -12.72 -13.98 3.17
C PRO A 11 -11.82 -14.45 2.02
N GLY A 12 -10.49 -14.33 2.20
CA GLY A 12 -9.47 -14.71 1.22
C GLY A 12 -8.52 -13.58 0.80
N LYS A 13 -8.85 -12.31 1.09
CA LYS A 13 -8.04 -11.15 0.69
C LYS A 13 -7.26 -10.60 1.88
N SER A 14 -6.28 -11.36 2.39
CA SER A 14 -5.38 -10.87 3.45
C SER A 14 -4.23 -10.05 2.86
N LEU A 15 -3.85 -8.96 3.52
CA LEU A 15 -2.66 -8.19 3.14
C LEU A 15 -1.39 -9.01 3.36
N SER A 16 -0.46 -8.94 2.39
CA SER A 16 0.85 -9.55 2.52
C SER A 16 1.60 -8.99 3.73
N THR A 17 2.38 -9.81 4.42
CA THR A 17 3.14 -9.36 5.58
C THR A 17 4.37 -8.54 5.15
N PRO A 18 4.91 -7.65 6.00
CA PRO A 18 6.17 -6.96 5.73
C PRO A 18 7.30 -7.91 5.30
N ALA A 19 7.39 -9.09 5.93
CA ALA A 19 8.35 -10.13 5.55
C ALA A 19 8.13 -10.66 4.12
N GLN A 20 6.89 -10.84 3.67
CA GLN A 20 6.59 -11.24 2.29
C GLN A 20 6.94 -10.14 1.28
N VAL A 21 6.71 -8.86 1.64
CA VAL A 21 7.12 -7.72 0.82
C VAL A 21 8.65 -7.67 0.72
N GLY A 22 9.34 -7.83 1.84
CA GLY A 22 10.81 -7.87 1.90
C GLY A 22 11.43 -9.02 1.14
N ALA A 23 10.81 -10.20 1.13
CA ALA A 23 11.28 -11.34 0.34
C ALA A 23 11.21 -11.09 -1.19
N LEU A 24 10.33 -10.19 -1.64
CA LEU A 24 10.15 -9.85 -3.05
C LEU A 24 10.93 -8.60 -3.48
N SER A 25 11.32 -7.74 -2.54
CA SER A 25 12.12 -6.56 -2.83
C SER A 25 13.61 -6.84 -2.67
N LYS A 26 14.38 -6.57 -3.73
CA LYS A 26 15.85 -6.63 -3.69
C LYS A 26 16.49 -5.41 -3.03
N GLU A 27 15.70 -4.37 -2.77
CA GLU A 27 16.17 -3.06 -2.34
C GLU A 27 15.78 -2.73 -0.89
N ILE A 28 15.03 -3.61 -0.23
CA ILE A 28 14.62 -3.41 1.16
C ILE A 28 15.87 -3.26 2.04
N HIS A 29 15.87 -2.25 2.92
CA HIS A 29 17.01 -1.81 3.75
C HIS A 29 18.30 -1.39 3.00
N VAL A 30 18.35 -1.45 1.65
CA VAL A 30 19.48 -1.00 0.84
C VAL A 30 19.21 0.40 0.27
N ASN A 31 18.00 0.61 -0.23
CA ASN A 31 17.54 1.87 -0.78
C ASN A 31 16.49 2.45 0.18
N PRO A 32 16.63 3.71 0.67
CA PRO A 32 15.62 4.33 1.51
C PRO A 32 14.33 4.69 0.74
N GLN A 33 14.31 4.52 -0.58
CA GLN A 33 13.12 4.62 -1.43
C GLN A 33 13.08 3.43 -2.40
N PRO A 34 12.82 2.22 -1.88
CA PRO A 34 12.84 1.00 -2.68
C PRO A 34 11.73 1.00 -3.72
N GLN A 35 11.92 0.26 -4.82
CA GLN A 35 10.85 0.10 -5.80
C GLN A 35 9.64 -0.62 -5.15
N PRO A 36 8.40 -0.15 -5.43
CA PRO A 36 7.19 -0.78 -4.95
C PRO A 36 7.06 -2.25 -5.39
N VAL A 37 6.42 -3.07 -4.56
CA VAL A 37 6.14 -4.48 -4.88
C VAL A 37 4.70 -4.63 -5.36
N VAL A 38 4.52 -5.36 -6.46
CA VAL A 38 3.20 -5.62 -7.05
C VAL A 38 2.76 -7.06 -6.80
N PHE A 39 1.62 -7.23 -6.12
CA PHE A 39 0.96 -8.51 -5.91
C PHE A 39 -0.22 -8.64 -6.89
N LYS A 40 0.02 -9.29 -8.03
CA LYS A 40 -1.00 -9.45 -9.09
C LYS A 40 -2.23 -10.24 -8.64
N GLN A 41 -2.07 -11.20 -7.73
CA GLN A 41 -3.17 -12.05 -7.26
C GLN A 41 -4.18 -11.30 -6.37
N SER A 42 -3.71 -10.31 -5.61
CA SER A 42 -4.55 -9.47 -4.75
C SER A 42 -4.83 -8.09 -5.35
N GLU A 43 -4.38 -7.86 -6.59
CA GLU A 43 -4.38 -6.56 -7.27
C GLU A 43 -3.88 -5.43 -6.35
N ALA A 44 -2.84 -5.72 -5.57
CA ALA A 44 -2.27 -4.80 -4.61
C ALA A 44 -0.89 -4.29 -5.07
N PHE A 45 -0.71 -2.99 -4.92
CA PHE A 45 0.53 -2.27 -5.08
C PHE A 45 1.02 -1.85 -3.68
N VAL A 46 2.22 -2.27 -3.30
CA VAL A 46 2.78 -1.99 -1.97
C VAL A 46 3.92 -0.99 -2.10
N LYS A 47 3.67 0.25 -1.66
CA LYS A 47 4.70 1.28 -1.49
C LYS A 47 5.25 1.20 -0.07
N PHE A 48 6.55 1.13 0.10
CA PHE A 48 7.15 0.99 1.42
C PHE A 48 8.51 1.66 1.52
N GLY A 49 8.95 1.95 2.74
CA GLY A 49 10.23 2.57 3.03
C GLY A 49 10.20 3.49 4.25
N PRO A 50 11.37 4.00 4.68
CA PRO A 50 11.50 4.91 5.81
C PRO A 50 10.93 6.31 5.53
N TYR A 51 10.79 6.70 4.26
CA TYR A 51 10.24 7.99 3.85
C TYR A 51 8.76 7.93 3.43
N VAL A 52 8.17 6.74 3.43
CA VAL A 52 6.74 6.59 3.17
C VAL A 52 6.00 6.99 4.44
N THR A 53 4.95 7.81 4.31
CA THR A 53 4.23 8.33 5.48
C THR A 53 2.78 7.87 5.52
N ILE A 54 2.23 7.76 6.73
CA ILE A 54 0.81 7.49 6.93
C ILE A 54 -0.05 8.64 6.34
N ALA A 55 0.48 9.87 6.33
CA ALA A 55 -0.20 11.02 5.74
C ALA A 55 -0.48 10.84 4.23
N GLU A 56 0.40 10.16 3.49
CA GLU A 56 0.14 9.81 2.09
C GLU A 56 -1.11 8.92 1.95
N ALA A 57 -1.21 7.89 2.79
CA ALA A 57 -2.34 6.96 2.79
C ALA A 57 -3.63 7.67 3.21
N GLN A 58 -3.57 8.48 4.27
CA GLN A 58 -4.72 9.26 4.74
C GLN A 58 -5.22 10.25 3.70
N CYS A 59 -4.31 10.89 2.95
CA CYS A 59 -4.67 11.81 1.88
C CYS A 59 -5.52 11.10 0.81
N LEU A 60 -5.02 9.98 0.27
CA LEU A 60 -5.74 9.18 -0.73
C LEU A 60 -7.07 8.64 -0.18
N TRP A 61 -7.06 8.13 1.06
CA TRP A 61 -8.25 7.61 1.72
C TRP A 61 -9.34 8.68 1.92
N ILE A 62 -8.97 9.89 2.37
CA ILE A 62 -9.92 11.00 2.53
C ILE A 62 -10.47 11.45 1.18
N ILE A 63 -9.63 11.55 0.14
CA ILE A 63 -10.08 11.93 -1.21
C ILE A 63 -11.13 10.93 -1.70
N ARG A 64 -10.83 9.62 -1.66
CA ARG A 64 -11.77 8.57 -2.09
C ARG A 64 -13.07 8.64 -1.30
N ARG A 65 -12.99 8.85 0.02
CA ARG A 65 -14.18 8.91 0.89
C ARG A 65 -15.03 10.16 0.69
N THR A 66 -14.40 11.28 0.33
CA THR A 66 -15.07 12.58 0.17
C THR A 66 -15.68 12.74 -1.21
N PHE A 67 -14.96 12.29 -2.25
CA PHE A 67 -15.33 12.50 -3.65
C PHE A 67 -15.86 11.25 -4.33
N GLY A 68 -15.81 10.08 -3.68
CA GLY A 68 -16.28 8.83 -4.26
C GLY A 68 -15.61 8.55 -5.60
N ASP A 69 -16.42 8.37 -6.64
CA ASP A 69 -15.99 8.08 -8.01
C ASP A 69 -15.79 9.34 -8.88
N ASP A 70 -16.03 10.54 -8.36
CA ASP A 70 -15.80 11.80 -9.10
C ASP A 70 -14.30 12.06 -9.33
N ILE A 71 -13.44 11.54 -8.45
CA ILE A 71 -11.98 11.61 -8.57
C ILE A 71 -11.42 10.19 -8.56
N LEU A 72 -10.71 9.84 -9.62
CA LEU A 72 -10.00 8.57 -9.75
C LEU A 72 -8.71 8.59 -8.91
N VAL A 73 -8.83 8.18 -7.65
CA VAL A 73 -7.70 7.84 -6.80
C VAL A 73 -7.71 6.35 -6.48
N PRO A 74 -6.54 5.70 -6.35
CA PRO A 74 -6.48 4.31 -5.94
C PRO A 74 -7.06 4.13 -4.54
N GLU A 75 -7.73 3.01 -4.33
CA GLU A 75 -8.17 2.61 -3.00
C GLU A 75 -6.99 2.30 -2.06
N ILE A 76 -7.10 2.71 -0.80
CA ILE A 76 -6.17 2.28 0.26
C ILE A 76 -6.77 1.07 0.96
N PHE A 77 -6.14 -0.09 0.75
CA PHE A 77 -6.51 -1.32 1.45
C PHE A 77 -6.06 -1.30 2.91
N GLY A 78 -4.94 -0.65 3.21
CA GLY A 78 -4.46 -0.48 4.57
C GLY A 78 -3.01 -0.07 4.64
N TRP A 79 -2.47 0.00 5.85
CA TRP A 79 -1.05 0.22 6.08
C TRP A 79 -0.54 -0.50 7.32
N ARG A 80 0.77 -0.76 7.35
CA ARG A 80 1.48 -1.31 8.50
C ARG A 80 2.75 -0.52 8.75
N VAL A 81 3.20 -0.55 10.00
CA VAL A 81 4.48 -0.01 10.41
C VAL A 81 5.21 -1.09 11.17
N ASP A 82 6.40 -1.46 10.70
CA ASP A 82 7.23 -2.47 11.36
C ASP A 82 8.04 -1.88 12.54
N GLU A 83 8.90 -2.72 13.12
CA GLU A 83 9.73 -2.38 14.27
C GLU A 83 10.83 -1.35 13.94
N GLU A 84 11.21 -1.22 12.67
CA GLU A 84 12.22 -0.27 12.18
C GLU A 84 11.60 1.07 11.72
N ASN A 85 10.30 1.29 11.97
CA ASN A 85 9.51 2.41 11.44
C ASN A 85 9.42 2.45 9.91
N TYR A 86 9.63 1.32 9.22
CA TYR A 86 9.26 1.24 7.81
C TYR A 86 7.74 1.22 7.69
N VAL A 87 7.21 2.13 6.89
CA VAL A 87 5.80 2.19 6.57
C VAL A 87 5.56 1.35 5.31
N PHE A 88 4.52 0.53 5.33
CA PHE A 88 4.05 -0.27 4.21
C PHE A 88 2.62 0.14 3.88
N LEU A 89 2.41 0.75 2.71
CA LEU A 89 1.09 1.16 2.23
C LEU A 89 0.60 0.14 1.22
N TYR A 90 -0.58 -0.42 1.47
CA TYR A 90 -1.24 -1.37 0.59
C TYR A 90 -2.32 -0.63 -0.18
N ILE A 91 -2.11 -0.50 -1.47
CA ILE A 91 -2.85 0.37 -2.37
C ILE A 91 -3.40 -0.48 -3.52
N GLU A 92 -4.54 -0.10 -4.08
CA GLU A 92 -5.07 -0.70 -5.30
C GLU A 92 -4.08 -0.59 -6.47
N LEU A 93 -3.87 -1.69 -7.18
CA LEU A 93 -3.10 -1.72 -8.41
C LEU A 93 -3.95 -1.22 -9.57
N ILE A 94 -3.79 0.06 -9.92
CA ILE A 94 -4.41 0.63 -11.12
C ILE A 94 -3.65 0.17 -12.37
N LYS A 95 -4.36 -0.44 -13.32
CA LYS A 95 -3.83 -0.77 -14.64
C LYS A 95 -4.05 0.43 -15.56
N GLY A 96 -2.98 1.17 -15.84
CA GLY A 96 -3.00 2.32 -16.72
C GLY A 96 -1.67 2.52 -17.42
N GLN A 97 -1.67 3.30 -18.50
CA GLN A 97 -0.45 3.78 -19.11
C GLN A 97 0.07 4.96 -18.28
N THR A 98 1.31 4.86 -17.80
CA THR A 98 2.00 5.98 -17.17
C THR A 98 2.16 7.10 -18.20
N LEU A 99 1.82 8.33 -17.81
CA LEU A 99 1.93 9.54 -18.64
C LEU A 99 3.39 9.93 -18.90
#